data_AF-A0A0C2F472-F1
#
_entry.id   AF-A0A0C2F472-F1
#
_cell.length_a   1.000
_cell.length_b   1.000
_cell.length_c   1.000
_cell.angle_alpha   90.00
_cell.angle_beta   90.00
_cell.angle_gamma   90.00
#
_symmetry.space_group_name_H-M   'P 1'
#
loop_
_entity.id
_entity.type
_entity.pdbx_description
1 polymer ?
#
loop_
_entity_poly.entity_id
_entity_poly.type
_entity_poly.pdbx_seq_one_letter_code
_entity_poly.pdbx_strand_id
1 'polypeptide(L)'
;GPRYLEGKISGAVFNDEKDMEEMRVYEEVFKKFAWSNPLWPKLFPGVRKMEAEVIRMCCKLMHGDEESCGTMSTGGTISILLACLAHRNRALKKGIRFPEM
;
A
#
# COMPACT_ATOMS: atom_id res chain seq x y z
N GLY A 1 -6.40 -13.20 26.44
CA GLY A 1 -5.90 -12.61 25.19
C GLY A 1 -6.65 -11.33 24.87
N PRO A 2 -6.26 -10.60 23.83
CA PRO A 2 -7.00 -9.44 23.37
C PRO A 2 -8.43 -9.83 22.90
N ARG A 3 -9.43 -8.98 23.16
CA ARG A 3 -10.87 -9.27 22.93
C ARG A 3 -11.26 -9.51 21.46
N TYR A 4 -10.41 -9.16 20.48
CA TYR A 4 -10.76 -9.34 19.06
C TYR A 4 -10.87 -10.83 18.66
N LEU A 5 -10.16 -11.71 19.36
CA LEU A 5 -10.20 -13.15 19.12
C LEU A 5 -11.55 -13.80 19.41
N GLU A 6 -12.43 -13.09 20.13
CA GLU A 6 -13.81 -13.52 20.37
C GLU A 6 -14.76 -13.13 19.22
N GLY A 7 -14.28 -12.45 18.18
CA GLY A 7 -15.11 -11.98 17.06
C GLY A 7 -16.07 -10.84 17.42
N LYS A 8 -15.86 -10.18 18.57
CA LYS A 8 -16.75 -9.13 19.12
C LYS A 8 -16.24 -7.70 18.91
N ILE A 9 -15.15 -7.54 18.16
CA ILE A 9 -14.55 -6.24 17.87
C ILE A 9 -14.79 -5.94 16.40
N SER A 10 -15.39 -4.79 16.10
CA SER A 10 -15.60 -4.34 14.73
C SER A 10 -14.26 -3.88 14.13
N GLY A 11 -13.88 -4.48 12.99
CA GLY A 11 -12.62 -4.16 12.31
C GLY A 11 -11.38 -4.48 13.16
N ALA A 12 -10.43 -3.53 13.20
CA ALA A 12 -9.14 -3.59 13.90
C ALA A 12 -8.14 -4.67 13.40
N VAL A 13 -8.53 -5.93 13.33
CA VAL A 13 -7.71 -7.04 12.83
C VAL A 13 -8.50 -7.79 11.77
N PHE A 14 -7.96 -7.90 10.56
CA PHE A 14 -8.70 -8.41 9.40
C PHE A 14 -8.53 -9.92 9.17
N ASN A 15 -7.49 -10.52 9.74
CA ASN A 15 -7.16 -11.93 9.58
C ASN A 15 -7.05 -12.62 10.96
N ASP A 16 -7.04 -13.96 10.97
CA ASP A 16 -6.99 -14.75 12.20
C ASP A 16 -5.55 -15.14 12.55
N GLU A 17 -5.09 -14.78 13.76
CA GLU A 17 -3.76 -15.17 14.24
C GLU A 17 -3.61 -16.70 14.40
N LYS A 18 -4.72 -17.45 14.40
CA LYS A 18 -4.71 -18.91 14.45
C LYS A 18 -4.45 -19.54 13.08
N ASP A 19 -4.45 -18.76 12.01
CA ASP A 19 -4.02 -19.24 10.69
C ASP A 19 -2.50 -19.42 10.67
N MET A 20 -2.06 -20.61 11.07
CA MET A 20 -0.66 -20.96 11.17
C MET A 20 0.06 -21.01 9.81
N GLU A 21 -0.67 -21.25 8.72
CA GLU A 21 -0.07 -21.24 7.37
C GLU A 21 0.19 -19.81 6.93
N GLU A 22 -0.78 -18.90 7.14
CA GLU A 22 -0.59 -17.47 6.88
C GLU A 22 0.53 -16.89 7.76
N MET A 23 0.56 -17.23 9.05
CA MET A 23 1.60 -16.76 9.98
C MET A 23 3.00 -17.17 9.52
N ARG A 24 3.18 -18.40 9.03
CA ARG A 24 4.46 -18.87 8.47
C ARG A 24 4.90 -18.04 7.27
N VAL A 25 3.97 -17.67 6.39
CA VAL A 25 4.28 -16.81 5.24
C VAL A 25 4.76 -15.43 5.72
N TYR A 26 4.09 -14.82 6.70
CA TYR A 26 4.51 -13.54 7.26
C TYR A 26 5.90 -13.60 7.88
N GLU A 27 6.18 -14.62 8.69
CA GLU A 27 7.49 -14.81 9.32
C GLU A 27 8.61 -14.96 8.28
N GLU A 28 8.39 -15.78 7.26
CA GLU A 28 9.38 -15.98 6.20
C GLU A 28 9.66 -14.70 5.40
N VAL A 29 8.60 -13.98 5.00
CA VAL A 29 8.73 -12.75 4.20
C VAL A 29 9.40 -11.67 5.03
N PHE A 30 8.95 -11.45 6.27
CA PHE A 30 9.54 -10.44 7.14
C PHE A 30 11.01 -10.73 7.38
N LYS A 31 11.37 -11.98 7.68
CA LYS A 31 12.77 -12.41 7.86
C LYS A 31 13.63 -12.14 6.61
N LYS A 32 13.10 -12.38 5.41
CA LYS A 32 13.82 -12.18 4.14
C LYS A 32 14.02 -10.69 3.81
N PHE A 33 13.07 -9.81 4.16
CA PHE A 33 13.04 -8.42 3.71
C PHE A 33 13.16 -7.36 4.81
N ALA A 34 13.40 -7.75 6.07
CA ALA A 34 13.49 -6.84 7.23
C ALA A 34 14.46 -5.66 7.05
N TRP A 35 15.52 -5.85 6.28
CA TRP A 35 16.54 -4.81 6.01
C TRP A 35 16.47 -4.22 4.60
N SER A 36 15.42 -4.56 3.84
CA SER A 36 15.20 -3.97 2.52
C SER A 36 14.75 -2.52 2.66
N ASN A 37 15.25 -1.65 1.77
CA ASN A 37 14.87 -0.24 1.75
C ASN A 37 14.55 0.20 0.31
N PRO A 38 13.26 0.40 -0.04
CA PRO A 38 12.86 0.76 -1.40
C PRO A 38 13.40 2.12 -1.87
N LEU A 39 13.92 2.97 -0.97
CA LEU A 39 14.64 4.20 -1.34
C LEU A 39 15.89 3.92 -2.21
N TRP A 40 16.47 2.73 -2.09
CA TRP A 40 17.66 2.32 -2.83
C TRP A 40 17.35 1.17 -3.81
N PRO A 41 16.56 1.39 -4.88
CA PRO A 41 16.01 0.32 -5.72
C PRO A 41 17.07 -0.46 -6.52
N LYS A 42 18.27 0.11 -6.71
CA LYS A 42 19.40 -0.60 -7.31
C LYS A 42 20.01 -1.64 -6.36
N LEU A 43 20.00 -1.37 -5.05
CA LEU A 43 20.45 -2.30 -4.02
C LEU A 43 19.37 -3.33 -3.67
N PHE A 44 18.10 -2.92 -3.72
CA PHE A 44 16.96 -3.77 -3.38
C PHE A 44 15.99 -3.92 -4.57
N PRO A 45 16.42 -4.53 -5.70
CA PRO A 45 15.58 -4.66 -6.89
C PRO A 45 14.37 -5.57 -6.68
N GLY A 46 14.45 -6.51 -5.72
CA GLY A 46 13.37 -7.42 -5.35
C GLY A 46 12.15 -6.68 -4.79
N VAL A 47 12.32 -5.83 -3.77
CA VAL A 47 11.19 -5.06 -3.20
C VAL A 47 10.61 -4.09 -4.23
N ARG A 48 11.46 -3.43 -5.02
CA ARG A 48 11.01 -2.57 -6.13
C ARG A 48 10.15 -3.32 -7.15
N LYS A 49 10.49 -4.59 -7.45
CA LYS A 49 9.68 -5.43 -8.33
C LYS A 49 8.35 -5.79 -7.67
N MET A 50 8.36 -6.24 -6.41
CA MET A 50 7.15 -6.60 -5.68
C MET A 50 6.16 -5.44 -5.57
N GLU A 51 6.64 -4.23 -5.23
CA GLU A 51 5.78 -3.04 -5.18
C GLU A 51 5.13 -2.74 -6.55
N ALA A 52 5.90 -2.81 -7.65
CA ALA A 52 5.39 -2.60 -8.99
C ALA A 52 4.33 -3.64 -9.40
N GLU A 53 4.53 -4.91 -9.02
CA GLU A 53 3.58 -6.00 -9.30
C GLU A 53 2.30 -5.86 -8.49
N VAL A 54 2.38 -5.50 -7.19
CA VAL A 54 1.21 -5.22 -6.35
C VAL A 54 0.38 -4.09 -6.93
N ILE A 55 1.01 -2.98 -7.34
CA ILE A 55 0.32 -1.86 -7.99
C ILE A 55 -0.42 -2.34 -9.24
N ARG A 56 0.24 -3.12 -10.11
CA ARG A 56 -0.39 -3.61 -11.34
C ARG A 56 -1.53 -4.59 -11.08
N MET A 57 -1.41 -5.46 -10.08
CA MET A 57 -2.51 -6.34 -9.63
C MET A 57 -3.71 -5.53 -9.17
N CYS A 58 -3.49 -4.49 -8.36
CA CYS A 58 -4.55 -3.58 -7.91
C CYS A 58 -5.19 -2.81 -9.07
N CYS A 59 -4.41 -2.25 -10.00
CA CYS A 59 -4.94 -1.60 -11.19
C CYS A 59 -5.85 -2.56 -11.98
N LYS A 60 -5.40 -3.81 -12.20
CA LYS A 60 -6.20 -4.82 -12.91
C LYS A 60 -7.48 -5.19 -12.16
N LEU A 61 -7.41 -5.35 -10.83
CA LEU A 61 -8.57 -5.62 -9.97
C LEU A 61 -9.63 -4.51 -10.07
N MET A 62 -9.19 -3.27 -10.24
CA MET A 62 -10.05 -2.09 -10.38
C MET A 62 -10.40 -1.75 -11.84
N HIS A 63 -10.19 -2.69 -12.78
CA HIS A 63 -10.45 -2.53 -14.22
C HIS A 63 -9.68 -1.38 -14.89
N GLY A 64 -8.49 -1.07 -14.40
CA GLY A 64 -7.57 -0.12 -15.03
C GLY A 64 -6.96 -0.66 -16.33
N ASP A 65 -6.58 0.26 -17.21
CA ASP A 65 -5.94 0.03 -18.50
C ASP A 65 -4.40 0.05 -18.41
N GLU A 66 -3.73 0.11 -19.56
CA GLU A 66 -2.27 0.16 -19.65
C GLU A 66 -1.69 1.46 -19.04
N GLU A 67 -2.41 2.57 -19.22
CA GLU A 67 -2.06 3.90 -18.71
C GLU A 67 -2.28 4.06 -17.20
N SER A 68 -3.12 3.20 -16.62
CA SER A 68 -3.37 3.17 -15.19
C SER A 68 -2.08 2.86 -14.41
N CYS A 69 -1.78 3.71 -13.43
CA CYS A 69 -0.55 3.63 -12.63
C CYS A 69 -0.83 3.95 -11.15
N GLY A 70 0.19 3.78 -10.30
CA GLY A 70 0.08 4.04 -8.87
C GLY A 70 1.43 3.97 -8.17
N THR A 71 1.39 4.11 -6.85
CA THR A 71 2.53 3.95 -5.94
C THR A 71 2.06 3.25 -4.67
N MET A 72 2.97 2.53 -4.01
CA MET A 72 2.73 2.06 -2.65
C MET A 72 2.67 3.26 -1.68
N SER A 73 1.87 3.12 -0.63
CA SER A 73 1.79 4.05 0.49
C SER A 73 1.77 3.27 1.80
N THR A 74 1.94 3.94 2.93
CA THR A 74 1.95 3.30 4.25
C THR A 74 0.55 2.96 4.78
N GLY A 75 -0.51 3.40 4.10
CA GLY A 75 -1.89 3.16 4.53
C GLY A 75 -2.91 4.09 3.87
N GLY A 76 -4.20 3.84 4.12
CA GLY A 76 -5.30 4.53 3.45
C GLY A 76 -5.26 6.06 3.57
N THR A 77 -4.94 6.59 4.75
CA THR A 77 -4.83 8.04 4.96
C THR A 77 -3.78 8.69 4.05
N ILE A 78 -2.60 8.07 3.92
CA ILE A 78 -1.54 8.59 3.06
C ILE A 78 -1.93 8.45 1.58
N SER A 79 -2.60 7.38 1.19
CA SER A 79 -3.14 7.25 -0.18
C SER A 79 -4.09 8.40 -0.54
N ILE A 80 -5.01 8.76 0.37
CA ILE A 80 -5.95 9.88 0.16
C ILE A 80 -5.19 11.20 0.06
N LEU A 81 -4.26 11.46 0.99
CA LEU A 81 -3.46 12.69 0.98
C LEU A 81 -2.60 12.82 -0.29
N LEU A 82 -2.03 11.73 -0.79
CA LEU A 82 -1.26 11.73 -2.04
C LEU A 82 -2.15 12.05 -3.26
N ALA A 83 -3.38 11.53 -3.29
CA ALA A 83 -4.34 11.85 -4.35
C ALA A 83 -4.72 13.34 -4.32
N CYS A 84 -5.13 13.84 -3.15
CA CYS A 84 -5.39 15.27 -2.89
C CYS A 84 -4.22 16.15 -3.34
N LEU A 85 -3.00 15.81 -2.90
CA LEU A 85 -1.77 16.53 -3.25
C LEU A 85 -1.52 16.54 -4.76
N ALA A 86 -1.69 15.41 -5.45
CA ALA A 86 -1.50 15.31 -6.89
C ALA A 86 -2.50 16.19 -7.66
N HIS A 87 -3.78 16.15 -7.28
CA HIS A 87 -4.83 16.97 -7.88
C HIS A 87 -4.63 18.46 -7.62
N ARG A 88 -4.31 18.85 -6.38
CA ARG A 88 -3.97 20.24 -6.02
C ARG A 88 -2.80 20.76 -6.85
N ASN A 89 -1.71 19.99 -6.97
CA ASN A 89 -0.55 20.38 -7.76
C ASN A 89 -0.88 20.48 -9.26
N ARG A 90 -1.75 19.61 -9.78
CA ARG A 90 -2.27 19.70 -11.15
C ARG A 90 -3.11 20.96 -11.36
N ALA A 91 -3.94 21.35 -10.39
CA ALA A 91 -4.75 22.57 -10.42
C ALA A 91 -3.87 23.84 -10.43
N LEU A 92 -2.85 23.89 -9.58
CA LEU A 92 -1.86 24.99 -9.55
C LEU A 92 -1.17 25.14 -10.92
N LYS A 93 -0.75 24.03 -11.54
CA LYS A 93 -0.14 24.04 -12.89
C LYS A 93 -1.10 24.53 -13.98
N LYS A 94 -2.41 24.50 -13.74
CA LYS A 94 -3.45 25.02 -14.64
C LYS A 94 -3.84 26.47 -14.34
N GLY A 95 -3.18 27.15 -13.40
CA GLY A 95 -3.43 28.55 -13.06
C GLY A 95 -4.53 28.79 -12.02
N ILE A 96 -5.06 27.73 -11.38
CA ILE A 96 -5.99 27.88 -10.26
C ILE A 96 -5.18 28.36 -9.04
N ARG A 97 -5.51 29.55 -8.52
CA ARG A 97 -4.68 30.23 -7.51
C ARG A 97 -4.87 29.71 -6.07
N PHE A 98 -6.08 29.24 -5.75
CA PHE A 98 -6.43 28.75 -4.42
C PHE A 98 -7.18 27.41 -4.51
N PRO A 99 -6.52 26.33 -4.97
CA PRO A 99 -7.13 25.00 -4.95
C PRO A 99 -7.17 24.47 -3.52
N GLU A 100 -8.31 23.89 -3.15
CA GLU A 100 -8.44 23.11 -1.92
C GLU A 100 -7.53 21.88 -1.93
N MET A 101 -7.29 21.34 -0.74
CA MET A 101 -6.63 20.03 -0.58
C MET A 101 -7.62 18.90 -0.81
#